data_AF-A0A916NGD8-F1
#
_entry.id   AF-A0A916NGD8-F1
#
_cell.length_a   1.000
_cell.length_b   1.000
_cell.length_c   1.000
_cell.angle_alpha   90.00
_cell.angle_beta   90.00
_cell.angle_gamma   90.00
#
_symmetry.space_group_name_H-M   'P 1'
#
loop_
_entity.id
_entity.type
_entity.pdbx_description
1 polymer ?
#
loop_
_entity_poly.entity_id
_entity_poly.type
_entity_poly.pdbx_seq_one_letter_code
_entity_poly.pdbx_strand_id
1 'polypeptide(L)'
;MSSEYPIIFNKAKFPIIKVYRESFEVKALDYWEFRQFDFNQVKSINYYNPNHLWYNKLFFYNAYHAAFKNLEPSIIKVNLMNGENWKYTCPNKIDKKLSRFLFWLRGEINQYHLKHLR
;
A
#
# COMPACT_ATOMS: atom_id res chain seq x y z
N MET A 1 16.14 21.02 -16.03
CA MET A 1 14.68 21.18 -16.25
C MET A 1 14.19 19.92 -16.92
N SER A 2 13.62 18.99 -16.16
CA SER A 2 13.06 17.72 -16.68
C SER A 2 11.60 17.66 -16.24
N SER A 3 10.69 17.75 -17.20
CA SER A 3 9.24 17.78 -17.03
C SER A 3 8.74 16.60 -16.18
N GLU A 4 8.17 16.95 -15.02
CA GLU A 4 7.79 16.08 -13.90
C GLU A 4 6.45 15.36 -14.13
N TYR A 5 6.42 14.39 -15.05
CA TYR A 5 5.26 13.49 -15.11
C TYR A 5 5.35 12.45 -14.00
N PRO A 6 4.30 12.27 -13.17
CA PRO A 6 4.33 11.28 -12.11
C PRO A 6 4.42 9.87 -12.70
N ILE A 7 5.09 8.97 -11.98
CA ILE A 7 5.04 7.54 -12.28
C ILE A 7 3.72 7.00 -11.73
N ILE A 8 2.87 6.46 -12.62
CA ILE A 8 1.48 6.10 -12.27
C ILE A 8 1.28 4.58 -12.26
N PHE A 9 0.74 4.07 -11.16
CA PHE A 9 0.06 2.79 -11.11
C PHE A 9 -1.45 3.00 -11.27
N ASN A 10 -1.99 2.54 -12.40
CA ASN A 10 -3.43 2.50 -12.65
C ASN A 10 -3.81 1.10 -13.14
N LYS A 11 -4.63 0.41 -12.35
CA LYS A 11 -5.16 -0.91 -12.69
C LYS A 11 -6.60 -1.00 -12.20
N ALA A 12 -7.49 -1.52 -13.05
CA ALA A 12 -8.89 -1.69 -12.71
C ALA A 12 -9.06 -2.49 -11.40
N LYS A 13 -9.96 -2.02 -10.54
CA LYS A 13 -10.25 -2.57 -9.20
C LYS A 13 -9.10 -2.43 -8.18
N PHE A 14 -8.09 -1.60 -8.43
CA PHE A 14 -7.06 -1.23 -7.44
C PHE A 14 -7.06 0.28 -7.20
N PRO A 15 -6.55 0.74 -6.04
CA PRO A 15 -6.22 2.14 -5.83
C PRO A 15 -5.28 2.68 -6.90
N ILE A 16 -5.48 3.94 -7.30
CA ILE A 16 -4.57 4.63 -8.21
C ILE A 16 -3.44 5.23 -7.36
N ILE A 17 -2.19 4.98 -7.76
CA ILE A 17 -1.01 5.53 -7.08
C ILE A 17 -0.24 6.38 -8.06
N LYS A 18 0.07 7.62 -7.68
CA LYS A 18 0.93 8.52 -8.46
C LYS A 18 2.16 8.84 -7.62
N VAL A 19 3.34 8.69 -8.18
CA VAL A 19 4.61 8.96 -7.49
C VAL A 19 5.29 10.14 -8.14
N TYR A 20 5.56 11.16 -7.32
CA TYR A 20 6.30 12.37 -7.67
C TYR A 20 7.71 12.27 -7.12
N ARG A 21 8.48 13.35 -7.22
CA ARG A 21 9.89 13.38 -6.82
C ARG A 21 10.09 13.07 -5.33
N GLU A 22 9.25 13.62 -4.46
CA GLU A 22 9.42 13.57 -3.00
C GLU A 22 8.11 13.27 -2.26
N SER A 23 7.09 12.86 -3.01
CA SER A 23 5.77 12.54 -2.48
C SER A 23 5.08 11.50 -3.37
N PHE A 24 3.99 10.95 -2.87
CA PHE A 24 3.08 10.13 -3.65
C PHE A 24 1.64 10.39 -3.25
N GLU A 25 0.72 10.09 -4.15
CA GLU A 25 -0.70 10.21 -3.93
C GLU A 25 -1.38 8.85 -4.10
N VAL A 26 -2.39 8.58 -3.28
CA VAL A 26 -3.23 7.39 -3.41
C VAL A 26 -4.70 7.81 -3.48
N LYS A 27 -5.39 7.36 -4.52
CA LYS A 27 -6.85 7.47 -4.65
C LYS A 27 -7.48 6.10 -4.44
N ALA A 28 -8.41 6.04 -3.48
CA ALA A 28 -9.18 4.84 -3.20
C ALA A 28 -10.16 4.52 -4.34
N LEU A 29 -10.73 3.31 -4.33
CA LEU A 29 -11.68 2.87 -5.37
C LEU A 29 -13.03 3.59 -5.28
N ASP A 30 -13.48 3.81 -4.06
CA ASP A 30 -14.77 4.36 -3.65
C ASP A 30 -14.69 5.85 -3.30
N TYR A 31 -13.50 6.46 -3.38
CA TYR A 31 -13.29 7.87 -3.04
C TYR A 31 -12.78 8.66 -4.24
N TRP A 32 -13.34 9.86 -4.45
CA TRP A 32 -13.04 10.65 -5.64
C TRP A 32 -11.68 11.36 -5.56
N GLU A 33 -11.21 11.65 -4.35
CA GLU A 33 -10.04 12.48 -4.11
C GLU A 33 -8.77 11.66 -3.93
N PHE A 34 -7.64 12.25 -4.33
CA PHE A 34 -6.32 11.74 -4.03
C PHE A 34 -5.89 12.22 -2.64
N ARG A 35 -5.33 11.31 -1.84
CA ARG A 35 -4.63 11.67 -0.61
C ARG A 35 -3.14 11.70 -0.90
N GLN A 36 -2.50 12.83 -0.62
CA GLN A 36 -1.05 13.01 -0.74
C GLN A 36 -0.31 12.55 0.51
N PHE A 37 0.88 12.01 0.30
CA PHE A 37 1.82 11.57 1.31
C PHE A 37 3.24 12.03 0.93
N ASP A 38 3.81 12.91 1.74
CA ASP A 38 5.19 13.34 1.55
C ASP A 38 6.14 12.28 2.13
N PHE A 39 7.27 12.04 1.46
CA PHE A 39 8.21 10.99 1.88
C PHE A 39 8.75 11.21 3.29
N ASN A 40 8.91 12.46 3.73
CA ASN A 40 9.35 12.80 5.09
C ASN A 40 8.35 12.38 6.19
N GLN A 41 7.06 12.30 5.88
CA GLN A 41 6.01 11.91 6.81
C GLN A 41 5.76 10.40 6.82
N VAL A 42 6.17 9.69 5.77
CA VAL A 42 5.87 8.28 5.59
C VAL A 42 6.94 7.43 6.25
N LYS A 43 6.54 6.61 7.23
CA LYS A 43 7.41 5.63 7.86
C LYS A 43 7.57 4.37 7.02
N SER A 44 6.47 3.88 6.45
CA SER A 44 6.49 2.68 5.61
C SER A 44 5.22 2.53 4.78
N ILE A 45 5.33 1.84 3.65
CA ILE A 45 4.19 1.36 2.85
C ILE A 45 4.25 -0.17 2.73
N ASN A 46 3.15 -0.84 3.09
CA ASN A 46 3.04 -2.29 3.13
C ASN A 46 1.86 -2.78 2.30
N TYR A 47 2.02 -3.94 1.67
CA TYR A 47 0.96 -4.61 0.94
C TYR A 47 0.88 -6.07 1.38
N TYR A 48 -0.27 -6.46 1.90
CA TYR A 48 -0.47 -7.79 2.45
C TYR A 48 -1.91 -8.26 2.25
N ASN A 49 -2.10 -9.58 2.26
CA ASN A 49 -3.40 -10.20 2.35
C ASN A 49 -3.56 -10.76 3.77
N PRO A 50 -4.57 -10.32 4.55
CA PRO A 50 -4.82 -10.83 5.90
C PRO A 50 -4.97 -12.36 5.97
N ASN A 51 -5.55 -12.96 4.92
CA ASN A 51 -5.77 -14.40 4.83
C ASN A 51 -4.47 -15.21 4.67
N HIS A 52 -3.35 -14.58 4.34
CA HIS A 52 -2.06 -15.23 4.12
C HIS A 52 -1.09 -15.10 5.31
N LEU A 53 -1.56 -14.61 6.45
CA LEU A 53 -0.75 -14.51 7.66
C LEU A 53 -0.59 -15.90 8.29
N TRP A 54 0.65 -16.33 8.52
CA TRP A 54 0.98 -17.69 8.97
C TRP A 54 0.38 -18.06 10.34
N TYR A 55 0.11 -17.09 11.21
CA TYR A 55 -0.59 -17.31 12.48
C TYR A 55 -2.10 -17.55 12.30
N ASN A 56 -2.68 -17.19 11.14
CA ASN A 56 -4.03 -17.61 10.75
C ASN A 56 -4.11 -19.09 10.34
N LYS A 57 -3.04 -19.88 10.50
CA LYS A 57 -3.14 -21.35 10.49
C LYS A 57 -3.39 -21.94 11.88
N LEU A 58 -2.92 -21.30 12.95
CA LEU A 58 -2.95 -21.85 14.30
C LEU A 58 -4.31 -21.67 15.01
N PHE A 59 -5.10 -20.66 14.64
CA PHE A 59 -6.38 -20.35 15.29
C PHE A 59 -7.63 -20.92 14.60
N PHE A 60 -7.49 -21.68 13.51
CA PHE A 60 -8.61 -22.01 12.60
C PHE A 60 -9.11 -23.45 12.73
N TYR A 61 -9.42 -23.91 13.95
CA TYR A 61 -10.10 -25.20 14.18
C TYR A 61 -11.64 -25.07 14.34
N ASN A 62 -12.21 -23.86 14.23
CA ASN A 62 -13.65 -23.66 14.31
C ASN A 62 -14.29 -23.56 12.92
N ALA A 63 -15.17 -24.51 12.61
CA ALA A 63 -15.87 -24.66 11.32
C ALA A 63 -16.60 -23.38 10.85
N TYR A 64 -16.95 -22.48 11.75
CA TYR A 64 -17.55 -21.17 11.44
C TYR A 64 -16.63 -20.22 10.66
N HIS A 65 -15.31 -20.23 10.90
CA HIS A 65 -14.38 -19.34 10.19
C HIS A 65 -13.96 -19.85 8.81
N ALA A 66 -14.17 -21.14 8.52
CA ALA A 66 -13.89 -21.71 7.21
C ALA A 66 -14.81 -21.13 6.11
N ALA A 67 -16.05 -20.74 6.46
CA ALA A 67 -17.00 -20.13 5.54
C ALA A 67 -16.64 -18.67 5.15
N PHE A 68 -15.95 -17.93 6.03
CA PHE A 68 -15.56 -16.52 5.81
C PHE A 68 -14.11 -16.36 5.30
N LYS A 69 -13.36 -17.45 5.19
CA LYS A 69 -11.93 -17.50 4.81
C LYS A 69 -11.62 -16.93 3.41
N ASN A 70 -12.65 -16.68 2.59
CA ASN A 70 -12.52 -16.25 1.20
C ASN A 70 -12.84 -14.76 0.96
N LEU A 71 -13.00 -13.93 2.00
CA LEU A 71 -13.63 -12.61 1.82
C LEU A 71 -12.76 -11.40 2.17
N GLU A 72 -11.67 -11.52 2.93
CA GLU A 72 -10.93 -10.31 3.30
C GLU A 72 -10.10 -9.74 2.13
N PRO A 73 -10.30 -8.46 1.76
CA PRO A 73 -9.55 -7.82 0.69
C PRO A 73 -8.06 -7.72 1.04
N SER A 74 -7.20 -7.71 0.02
CA SER A 74 -5.80 -7.33 0.24
C SER A 74 -5.73 -5.84 0.60
N ILE A 75 -4.72 -5.43 1.37
CA ILE A 75 -4.65 -4.08 1.94
C ILE A 75 -3.30 -3.44 1.59
N ILE A 76 -3.33 -2.22 1.06
CA ILE A 76 -2.18 -1.32 1.07
C ILE A 76 -2.29 -0.49 2.35
N LYS A 77 -1.26 -0.55 3.20
CA LYS A 77 -1.19 0.22 4.44
C LYS A 77 -0.02 1.21 4.37
N VAL A 78 -0.32 2.50 4.49
CA VAL A 78 0.66 3.57 4.67
C VAL A 78 0.73 3.87 6.16
N ASN A 79 1.92 3.74 6.76
CA ASN A 79 2.17 4.13 8.15
C ASN A 79 2.97 5.42 8.15
N LEU A 80 2.52 6.41 8.91
CA LEU A 80 3.18 7.70 9.07
C LEU A 80 4.12 7.71 10.28
N MET A 81 5.04 8.67 10.30
CA MET A 81 6.02 8.85 11.39
C MET A 81 5.34 9.20 12.71
N ASN A 82 4.22 9.94 12.66
CA ASN A 82 3.40 10.32 13.82
C ASN A 82 2.58 9.16 14.41
N GLY A 83 2.62 7.95 13.82
CA GLY A 83 1.87 6.78 14.25
C GLY A 83 0.50 6.60 13.59
N GLU A 84 0.01 7.60 12.86
CA GLU A 84 -1.21 7.47 12.06
C GLU A 84 -0.99 6.48 10.91
N ASN A 85 -2.09 5.92 10.41
CA ASN A 85 -2.04 5.02 9.28
C ASN A 85 -3.28 5.13 8.39
N TRP A 86 -3.06 4.85 7.11
CA TRP A 86 -4.09 4.81 6.08
C TRP A 86 -4.13 3.43 5.45
N LYS A 87 -5.33 2.93 5.21
CA LYS A 87 -5.56 1.60 4.61
C LYS A 87 -6.38 1.77 3.33
N TYR A 88 -5.94 1.10 2.28
CA TYR A 88 -6.64 1.06 1.00
C TYR A 88 -6.95 -0.39 0.65
N THR A 89 -8.21 -0.67 0.39
CA THR A 89 -8.69 -2.01 0.01
C THR A 89 -8.32 -2.30 -1.44
N CYS A 90 -7.96 -3.56 -1.68
CA CYS A 90 -7.62 -4.13 -2.98
C CYS A 90 -8.40 -5.44 -3.15
N PRO A 91 -8.47 -6.00 -4.37
CA PRO A 91 -9.08 -7.29 -4.59
C PRO A 91 -8.46 -8.36 -3.69
N ASN A 92 -9.21 -9.41 -3.36
CA ASN A 92 -8.76 -10.50 -2.50
C ASN A 92 -7.75 -11.43 -3.22
N LYS A 93 -6.64 -10.86 -3.68
CA LYS A 93 -5.48 -11.56 -4.23
C LYS A 93 -4.30 -10.60 -4.28
N ILE A 94 -3.12 -11.11 -3.91
CA ILE A 94 -1.86 -10.37 -4.09
C ILE A 94 -1.59 -10.20 -5.58
N ASP A 95 -1.51 -8.95 -6.02
CA ASP A 95 -1.16 -8.60 -7.39
C ASP A 95 0.36 -8.41 -7.54
N LYS A 96 0.97 -9.18 -8.45
CA LYS A 96 2.42 -9.13 -8.70
C LYS A 96 2.88 -7.77 -9.23
N LYS A 97 2.07 -7.11 -10.06
CA LYS A 97 2.43 -5.80 -10.65
C LYS A 97 2.41 -4.72 -9.58
N LEU A 98 1.35 -4.68 -8.76
CA LEU A 98 1.26 -3.79 -7.60
C LEU A 98 2.37 -4.07 -6.59
N SER A 99 2.64 -5.34 -6.29
CA SER A 99 3.70 -5.73 -5.35
C SER A 99 5.08 -5.21 -5.79
N ARG A 100 5.43 -5.37 -7.08
CA ARG A 100 6.68 -4.82 -7.63
C ARG A 100 6.70 -3.29 -7.59
N PHE A 101 5.59 -2.65 -7.92
CA PHE A 101 5.46 -1.19 -7.88
C PHE A 101 5.69 -0.64 -6.46
N LEU A 102 5.04 -1.24 -5.46
CA LEU A 102 5.17 -0.84 -4.06
C LEU A 102 6.55 -1.17 -3.48
N PHE A 103 7.19 -2.25 -3.94
CA PHE A 103 8.57 -2.56 -3.59
C PHE A 103 9.53 -1.46 -4.07
N TRP A 104 9.38 -1.02 -5.32
CA TRP A 104 10.16 0.09 -5.86
C TRP A 104 9.89 1.40 -5.10
N LEU A 105 8.62 1.78 -4.89
CA LEU A 105 8.25 3.00 -4.14
C LEU A 105 8.83 3.01 -2.72
N ARG A 106 8.84 1.86 -2.04
CA ARG A 106 9.48 1.73 -0.73
C ARG A 106 10.98 2.03 -0.80
N GLY A 107 11.64 1.62 -1.88
CA GLY A 107 13.03 1.95 -2.16
C GLY A 107 13.25 3.46 -2.26
N GLU A 108 12.39 4.17 -3.01
CA GLU A 108 12.47 5.63 -3.15
C GLU A 108 12.30 6.36 -1.81
N ILE A 109 11.30 5.96 -1.01
CA ILE A 109 11.06 6.51 0.33
C ILE A 109 12.30 6.32 1.22
N ASN A 110 12.87 5.11 1.23
CA ASN A 110 14.05 4.81 2.04
C ASN A 110 15.28 5.61 1.59
N GLN A 111 15.49 5.76 0.27
CA GLN A 111 16.57 6.57 -0.26
C GLN A 111 16.42 8.05 0.12
N TYR A 112 15.18 8.56 0.09
CA TYR A 112 14.88 9.92 0.55
C TYR A 112 15.27 10.10 2.03
N HIS A 113 14.88 9.19 2.92
CA HIS A 113 15.26 9.26 4.33
C HIS A 113 16.78 9.23 4.53
N LEU A 114 17.49 8.34 3.83
CA LEU A 114 18.95 8.25 3.93
C LEU A 114 19.67 9.54 3.52
N LYS A 115 19.11 10.29 2.55
CA LYS A 115 19.69 11.56 2.09
C LYS A 115 19.45 12.72 3.06
N HIS A 116 18.35 12.69 3.82
CA HIS A 116 17.90 13.80 4.67
C HIS A 116 18.08 13.54 6.17
N LEU A 117 18.77 12.46 6.54
CA LEU A 117 19.21 12.17 7.91
C LEU A 117 20.63 12.72 8.22
N ARG A 118 21.19 13.58 7.34
CA ARG A 118 22.50 14.23 7.49
C ARG A 118 22.35 15.69 7.90
#